data_AF-A0A7V1BT21-F1
#
_entry.id   AF-A0A7V1BT21-F1
#
_cell.length_a   1.000
_cell.length_b   1.000
_cell.length_c   1.000
_cell.angle_alpha   90.00
_cell.angle_beta   90.00
_cell.angle_gamma   90.00
#
_symmetry.space_group_name_H-M   'P 1'
#
loop_
_entity.id
_entity.type
_entity.pdbx_description
1 polymer ?
#
loop_
_entity_poly.entity_id
_entity_poly.type
_entity_poly.pdbx_seq_one_letter_code
_entity_poly.pdbx_strand_id
1 'polypeptide(L)' 'NYPNPFNPATTISYNIPVRTNVILKVYDVMGAEVKTLVNKEQPAGTYNVNFDATDLTSGVYFYKLHARSYVKTMKMILLR' A
#
# COMPACT_ATOMS: atom_id res chain seq x y z
N ASN A 1 13.13 5.18 4.15
CA ASN A 1 12.38 5.02 5.41
C ASN A 1 11.78 6.36 5.79
N TYR A 2 10.57 6.65 5.31
CA TYR A 2 9.67 7.70 5.80
C TYR A 2 8.31 7.50 5.08
N PRO A 3 7.17 7.72 5.76
CA PRO A 3 7.04 8.03 7.18
C PRO A 3 6.88 6.75 8.01
N ASN A 4 7.81 6.56 8.95
CA ASN A 4 7.71 5.62 10.06
C ASN A 4 8.14 6.41 11.30
N PRO A 5 7.32 6.57 12.35
CA PRO A 5 5.92 6.12 12.49
C PRO A 5 4.92 6.95 11.67
N PHE A 6 3.70 6.42 11.52
CA PHE A 6 2.63 7.05 10.76
C PHE A 6 1.32 7.07 11.59
N ASN A 7 0.53 8.15 11.44
CA ASN A 7 -0.84 8.39 11.97
C ASN A 7 -1.84 7.29 11.48
N PRO A 8 -3.18 7.34 11.67
CA PRO A 8 -4.07 6.34 11.06
C PRO A 8 -4.35 6.55 9.56
N ALA A 9 -4.07 7.73 8.97
CA ALA A 9 -4.31 8.03 7.55
C ALA A 9 -3.04 8.43 6.75
N THR A 10 -2.51 7.54 5.88
CA THR A 10 -1.23 7.73 5.15
C THR A 10 -1.50 7.83 3.67
N THR A 11 -0.62 8.51 2.95
CA THR A 11 -0.60 8.49 1.50
C THR A 11 0.51 7.56 1.03
N ILE A 12 0.13 6.50 0.31
CA ILE A 12 1.05 5.62 -0.39
C ILE A 12 1.22 6.16 -1.80
N SER A 13 2.44 6.61 -2.11
CA SER A 13 2.82 7.11 -3.43
C SER A 13 3.59 6.05 -4.22
N TYR A 14 3.24 5.88 -5.50
CA TYR A 14 3.96 5.01 -6.41
C TYR A 14 3.97 5.59 -7.83
N ASN A 15 5.00 5.23 -8.59
CA ASN A 15 5.14 5.62 -9.98
C ASN A 15 5.02 4.38 -10.88
N ILE A 16 4.39 4.58 -12.03
CA ILE A 16 4.18 3.57 -13.05
C ILE A 16 4.81 4.07 -14.34
N PRO A 17 5.81 3.36 -14.90
CA PRO A 17 6.50 3.82 -16.10
C PRO A 17 5.73 3.51 -17.39
N VAL A 18 4.82 2.53 -17.36
CA VAL A 18 4.06 2.07 -18.53
C VAL A 18 2.65 1.65 -18.12
N ARG A 19 1.67 1.80 -19.02
CA ARG A 19 0.29 1.35 -18.74
C ARG A 19 0.29 -0.12 -18.31
N THR A 20 -0.29 -0.40 -17.14
CA THR A 20 -0.35 -1.76 -16.58
C THR A 20 -1.52 -1.91 -15.62
N ASN A 21 -1.95 -3.16 -15.39
CA ASN A 21 -2.78 -3.49 -14.24
C ASN A 21 -1.97 -3.37 -12.95
N VAL A 22 -2.57 -2.70 -11.97
CA VAL A 22 -1.97 -2.35 -10.69
C VAL A 22 -2.81 -2.91 -9.58
N ILE A 23 -2.18 -3.67 -8.70
CA ILE A 23 -2.80 -4.23 -7.51
C ILE A 23 -2.02 -3.73 -6.30
N LEU A 24 -2.66 -2.91 -5.47
CA LEU A 24 -2.12 -2.45 -4.19
C LEU A 24 -3.00 -2.99 -3.07
N LYS A 25 -2.42 -3.88 -2.25
CA LYS A 25 -3.10 -4.53 -1.13
C LYS A 25 -2.32 -4.37 0.15
N VAL A 26 -3.03 -4.32 1.28
CA VAL A 26 -2.47 -4.29 2.64
C VAL A 26 -2.70 -5.63 3.30
N TYR A 27 -1.71 -6.11 4.05
CA TYR A 27 -1.70 -7.37 4.76
C TYR A 27 -1.22 -7.18 6.20
N ASP A 28 -1.66 -8.05 7.09
CA ASP A 28 -1.12 -8.17 8.45
C ASP A 28 0.16 -9.03 8.50
N VAL A 29 0.69 -9.26 9.70
CA VAL A 29 1.89 -10.08 9.93
C VAL A 29 1.69 -11.57 9.63
N MET A 30 0.45 -12.06 9.62
CA MET A 30 0.11 -13.44 9.29
C MET A 30 -0.06 -13.61 7.77
N GLY A 31 0.00 -12.52 7.00
CA GLY A 31 -0.21 -12.52 5.56
C GLY A 31 -1.68 -12.49 5.16
N ALA A 32 -2.61 -12.24 6.10
CA ALA A 32 -4.02 -12.07 5.77
C ALA A 32 -4.23 -10.73 5.07
N GLU A 33 -5.02 -10.72 4.00
CA GLU A 33 -5.39 -9.48 3.30
C GLU A 33 -6.32 -8.65 4.20
N VAL A 34 -5.89 -7.43 4.51
CA VAL A 34 -6.63 -6.47 5.33
C VAL A 34 -7.45 -5.53 4.45
N LYS A 35 -6.89 -5.07 3.33
CA LYS A 35 -7.56 -4.10 2.44
C LYS A 35 -6.99 -4.14 1.04
N THR A 36 -7.85 -4.12 0.03
CA THR A 36 -7.46 -3.78 -1.35
C THR A 36 -7.62 -2.28 -1.55
N LEU A 37 -6.52 -1.58 -1.85
CA LEU A 37 -6.51 -0.13 -2.09
C LEU A 37 -6.63 0.21 -3.58
N VAL A 38 -6.03 -0.63 -4.44
CA VAL A 38 -6.09 -0.48 -5.90
C VAL A 38 -6.17 -1.86 -6.53
N ASN A 39 -7.02 -2.01 -7.53
CA ASN A 39 -7.05 -3.17 -8.43
C ASN A 39 -7.62 -2.73 -9.77
N LYS A 40 -6.81 -2.02 -10.58
CA LYS A 40 -7.24 -1.49 -11.88
C LYS A 40 -6.08 -1.25 -12.82
N GLU A 41 -6.38 -1.13 -14.11
CA GLU A 41 -5.43 -0.65 -15.09
C GLU A 41 -5.20 0.86 -14.93
N GLN A 42 -3.94 1.27 -14.94
CA GLN A 42 -3.53 2.67 -14.84
C GLN A 42 -2.51 2.99 -15.94
N PRO A 43 -2.60 4.17 -16.60
CA PRO A 43 -1.56 4.64 -17.51
C PRO A 43 -0.24 4.93 -16.79
N ALA A 44 0.80 5.24 -17.55
CA ALA A 44 2.05 5.72 -16.98
C ALA A 44 1.80 7.03 -16.21
N GLY A 45 2.37 7.15 -15.01
CA GLY A 45 2.17 8.30 -14.16
C GLY A 45 2.50 8.03 -12.69
N THR A 46 2.39 9.08 -11.89
CA THR A 46 2.53 9.01 -10.43
C THR A 46 1.14 9.02 -9.79
N TYR A 47 0.93 8.12 -8.84
CA TYR A 47 -0.33 7.94 -8.15
C TYR A 47 -0.14 8.04 -6.65
N ASN A 48 -1.14 8.62 -6.00
CA ASN A 48 -1.24 8.75 -4.56
C ASN A 48 -2.53 8.05 -4.13
N VAL A 49 -2.43 7.18 -3.14
CA VAL A 49 -3.57 6.45 -2.59
C VAL A 49 -3.60 6.66 -1.08
N ASN A 50 -4.73 7.14 -0.59
CA ASN A 50 -4.93 7.31 0.84
C ASN A 50 -5.33 5.97 1.45
N PHE A 51 -4.58 5.57 2.48
CA PHE A 51 -4.87 4.42 3.30
C PHE A 51 -5.29 4.89 4.69
N ASP A 52 -6.58 4.70 4.97
CA ASP A 52 -7.15 4.88 6.30
C ASP A 52 -7.17 3.54 7.04
N ALA A 53 -6.42 3.52 8.14
CA ALA A 53 -6.21 2.43 9.08
C ALA A 53 -6.88 2.70 10.45
N THR A 54 -7.86 3.62 10.51
CA THR A 54 -8.60 3.96 11.74
C THR A 54 -9.36 2.76 12.33
N ASP A 55 -9.66 1.73 11.55
CA ASP A 55 -10.31 0.51 12.05
C ASP A 55 -9.32 -0.61 12.42
N LEU A 56 -8.01 -0.34 12.34
CA LEU A 56 -6.96 -1.33 12.59
C LEU A 56 -6.28 -1.12 13.95
N THR A 57 -5.85 -2.20 14.58
CA THR A 57 -5.09 -2.14 15.84
C THR A 57 -3.63 -1.77 15.59
N SER A 58 -2.98 -1.13 16.58
CA SER A 58 -1.53 -0.90 16.55
C SER A 58 -0.78 -2.19 16.25
N GLY A 59 0.22 -2.11 15.37
CA GLY A 59 0.91 -3.30 14.89
C GLY A 59 1.69 -3.09 13.61
N VAL A 60 2.25 -4.19 13.10
CA VAL A 60 3.00 -4.20 11.84
C VAL A 60 2.07 -4.64 10.71
N TYR A 61 2.12 -3.92 9.61
CA TYR A 61 1.40 -4.21 8.38
C TYR A 61 2.34 -4.14 7.20
N PHE A 62 1.93 -4.73 6.08
CA PHE A 62 2.68 -4.69 4.84
C PHE A 62 1.75 -4.27 3.72
N TYR A 63 2.16 -3.32 2.88
CA TYR A 63 1.51 -3.16 1.59
C TYR A 63 2.34 -3.82 0.50
N LYS A 64 1.64 -4.41 -0.47
CA LYS A 64 2.22 -5.05 -1.65
C LYS A 64 1.67 -4.36 -2.88
N LEU A 65 2.55 -3.74 -3.66
CA LEU A 65 2.27 -3.20 -4.98
C LEU A 65 2.70 -4.23 -6.02
N HIS A 66 1.77 -4.62 -6.88
CA HIS A 66 2.02 -5.48 -8.03
C HIS A 66 1.67 -4.73 -9.31
N ALA A 67 2.62 -4.67 -10.23
CA ALA A 67 2.48 -4.02 -11.53
C ALA A 67 3.25 -4.83 -12.58
N ARG A 68 2.53 -5.63 -13.38
CA ARG A 68 3.10 -6.59 -14.34
C ARG A 68 4.08 -7.57 -13.67
N SER A 69 5.39 -7.41 -13.88
CA SER A 69 6.45 -8.25 -13.30
C SER A 69 7.09 -7.60 -12.08
N TYR A 70 6.72 -6.36 -11.76
CA TYR A 70 7.22 -5.63 -10.61
C TYR A 70 6.37 -5.94 -9.38
N VAL A 71 7.01 -6.46 -8.34
CA VAL A 71 6.42 -6.64 -7.01
C VAL A 71 7.24 -5.82 -6.03
N LYS A 72 6.59 -4.94 -5.27
CA LYS A 72 7.21 -4.22 -4.16
C LYS A 72 6.40 -4.43 -2.90
N THR A 73 7.05 -4.91 -1.85
CA THR A 73 6.46 -5.04 -0.53
C THR A 73 7.16 -4.06 0.41
N MET A 74 6.38 -3.34 1.21
CA MET A 74 6.88 -2.33 2.13
C MET A 74 6.20 -2.49 3.48
N LYS A 75 7.01 -2.46 4.54
CA LYS A 75 6.55 -2.55 5.93
C LYS A 75 6.03 -1.20 6.41
N MET A 76 4.91 -1.22 7.13
CA MET A 76 4.32 -0.09 7.84
C MET A 76 4.13 -0.48 9.31
N ILE A 77 4.33 0.48 10.21
CA ILE A 77 4.05 0.31 11.64
C ILE A 77 2.96 1.31 11.98
N LEU A 78 1.80 0.80 12.39
CA LEU A 78 0.70 1.61 12.91
C LEU A 78 0.92 1.78 14.41
N LEU A 79 1.10 3.02 14.85
CA LEU A 79 1.08 3.39 16.26
C LEU A 79 -0.21 4.18 16.52
N ARG A 80 -0.96 3.76 17.55
CA ARG A 80 -2.07 4.50 18.14
C ARG A 80 -1.78 4.71 19.61
#